data_AF-A0A9N8YTR4-F1
#
_entry.id   AF-A0A9N8YTR4-F1
#
_cell.length_a   1.000
_cell.length_b   1.000
_cell.length_c   1.000
_cell.angle_alpha   90.00
_cell.angle_beta   90.00
_cell.angle_gamma   90.00
#
_symmetry.space_group_name_H-M   'P 1'
#
loop_
_entity.id
_entity.type
_entity.pdbx_description
1 polymer ?
#
loop_
_entity_poly.entity_id
_entity_poly.type
_entity_poly.pdbx_seq_one_letter_code
_entity_poly.pdbx_strand_id
1 'polypeptide(L)'
;MWPSGKAPGLGPGDREFKSRPNKSETEKKKAEAKMQEINEAHSFLSDEKKRRLYEQYESIEMIDMEKRRMDLAEVVEASITKILLVEKDEFIEEVKSSGSFYNPRDLDDFNGHLKRTLKKAEMLNERKKNLIDQERNNFLQQLKNLTGWNLLGEERQNEIIEEMKRNKTTDQFSDVLEMTKKEIAKIKGGNENDTNYLKTAANSNELQSRKREILDVIRATRRQKVLSEAIQKIKNALNQQPVIKNGELREIKQKRAKKEITGKLDELIRQAQTAIAKNDLITLEKLLNQIETYQSDSAYEERKTDIERLFQQLASVSLPKYRELTINSLDEFLRQDPPLSLDELEKANQNFAEQIKNASSAEEIKNIKNSVSNNINQGRSNKIVVNLINQAKQARTEEEKSAVRQKISELENSGNKTKQPFTINYFSSSGDWWNSDYCWLTAY
;
A
#
# COMPACT_ATOMS: atom_id res chain seq x y z
N MET A 1 76.09 -26.60 48.41
CA MET A 1 75.02 -26.20 47.46
C MET A 1 75.46 -26.60 46.07
N TRP A 2 74.52 -27.11 45.26
CA TRP A 2 74.66 -27.84 43.99
C TRP A 2 74.88 -29.35 44.13
N PRO A 3 73.90 -30.16 43.68
CA PRO A 3 74.20 -31.45 43.10
C PRO A 3 73.84 -31.45 41.61
N SER A 4 74.89 -31.74 40.84
CA SER A 4 74.88 -32.47 39.58
C SER A 4 73.84 -33.60 39.56
N GLY A 5 72.95 -33.60 38.55
CA GLY A 5 72.21 -34.77 38.07
C GLY A 5 72.56 -34.96 36.59
N LYS A 6 73.34 -35.97 36.20
CA LYS A 6 72.94 -37.36 35.85
C LYS A 6 71.77 -37.42 34.87
N ALA A 7 72.09 -37.74 33.61
CA ALA A 7 71.20 -38.46 32.67
C ALA A 7 70.95 -39.89 33.20
N PRO A 8 69.78 -40.52 32.99
CA PRO A 8 69.53 -41.22 31.70
C PRO A 8 68.03 -41.38 31.32
N GLY A 9 67.77 -41.93 30.12
CA GLY A 9 66.54 -42.71 29.89
C GLY A 9 65.83 -42.45 28.56
N LEU A 10 66.16 -43.25 27.55
CA LEU A 10 65.34 -43.47 26.37
C LEU A 10 63.98 -44.06 26.77
N GLY A 11 62.90 -43.47 26.26
CA GLY A 11 61.56 -44.06 26.22
C GLY A 11 60.97 -43.83 24.82
N PRO A 12 60.44 -44.87 24.15
CA PRO A 12 59.96 -44.78 22.78
C PRO A 12 58.61 -44.07 22.77
N GLY A 13 58.62 -42.80 22.38
CA GLY A 13 57.41 -42.04 22.11
C GLY A 13 57.21 -41.99 20.61
N ASP A 14 56.34 -42.86 20.10
CA ASP A 14 55.68 -42.71 18.81
C ASP A 14 55.08 -41.31 18.71
N ARG A 15 55.84 -40.36 18.13
CA ARG A 15 55.28 -39.16 17.54
C ARG A 15 55.22 -39.42 16.06
N GLU A 16 54.12 -40.04 15.66
CA GLU A 16 53.53 -39.86 14.36
C GLU A 16 53.75 -38.41 13.91
N PHE A 17 54.55 -38.24 12.86
CA PHE A 17 54.45 -37.08 12.00
C PHE A 17 53.01 -37.08 11.48
N LYS A 18 52.09 -36.42 12.22
CA LYS A 18 50.74 -36.16 11.74
C LYS A 18 50.88 -35.37 10.45
N SER A 19 50.79 -36.08 9.34
CA SER A 19 50.65 -35.53 8.00
C SER A 19 49.54 -34.50 8.07
N ARG A 20 49.86 -33.26 7.68
CA ARG A 20 48.83 -32.22 7.55
C ARG A 20 47.72 -32.79 6.66
N PRO A 21 46.45 -32.72 7.08
CA PRO A 21 45.37 -33.26 6.27
C PRO A 21 45.41 -32.58 4.91
N ASN A 22 45.56 -33.39 3.87
CA ASN A 22 45.46 -32.95 2.48
C ASN A 22 44.14 -32.20 2.38
N LYS A 23 44.17 -30.88 2.14
CA LYS A 23 42.96 -30.07 1.93
C LYS A 23 42.08 -30.81 0.93
N SER A 24 40.80 -30.92 1.27
CA SER A 24 39.86 -31.68 0.45
C SER A 24 39.86 -31.14 -0.98
N GLU A 25 39.61 -32.00 -1.97
CA GLU A 25 39.63 -31.61 -3.39
C GLU A 25 38.70 -30.41 -3.67
N THR A 26 37.60 -30.30 -2.93
CA THR A 26 36.67 -29.16 -2.97
C THR A 26 37.30 -27.86 -2.47
N GLU A 27 38.12 -27.90 -1.42
CA GLU A 27 38.84 -26.72 -0.92
C GLU A 27 39.96 -26.29 -1.86
N LYS A 28 40.61 -27.23 -2.55
CA LYS A 28 41.59 -26.91 -3.60
C LYS A 28 40.94 -26.17 -4.76
N LYS A 29 39.79 -26.66 -5.26
CA LYS A 29 39.02 -25.98 -6.33
C LYS A 29 38.55 -24.58 -5.91
N LYS A 30 38.07 -24.41 -4.66
CA LYS A 30 37.71 -23.09 -4.13
C LYS A 30 38.91 -22.15 -4.02
N ALA A 31 40.07 -22.66 -3.64
CA ALA A 31 41.30 -21.87 -3.56
C ALA A 31 41.80 -21.47 -4.95
N GLU A 32 41.72 -22.36 -5.93
CA GLU A 32 42.08 -22.08 -7.32
C GLU A 32 41.16 -21.04 -7.96
N ALA A 33 39.85 -21.15 -7.76
CA ALA A 33 38.89 -20.15 -8.23
C ALA A 33 39.15 -18.76 -7.62
N LYS A 34 39.42 -18.69 -6.30
CA LYS A 34 39.80 -17.43 -5.65
C LYS A 34 41.12 -16.87 -6.17
N MET A 35 42.09 -17.73 -6.49
CA MET A 35 43.37 -17.29 -7.04
C MET A 35 43.19 -16.71 -8.45
N GLN A 36 42.33 -17.31 -9.27
CA GLN A 36 41.96 -16.75 -10.58
C GLN A 36 41.28 -15.38 -10.43
N GLU A 37 40.33 -15.25 -9.52
CA GLU A 37 39.65 -13.98 -9.23
C GLU A 37 40.63 -12.88 -8.79
N ILE A 38 41.58 -13.21 -7.91
CA ILE A 38 42.63 -12.28 -7.46
C ILE A 38 43.53 -11.88 -8.63
N ASN A 39 43.95 -12.82 -9.46
CA ASN A 39 44.82 -12.54 -10.61
C ASN A 39 44.10 -11.67 -11.65
N GLU A 40 42.82 -11.92 -11.89
CA GLU A 40 41.99 -11.12 -12.79
C GLU A 40 41.82 -9.70 -12.24
N ALA A 41 41.45 -9.54 -10.98
CA ALA A 41 41.34 -8.25 -10.31
C ALA A 41 42.68 -7.48 -10.33
N HIS A 42 43.79 -8.17 -10.05
CA HIS A 42 45.12 -7.55 -10.11
C HIS A 42 45.47 -7.11 -11.54
N SER A 43 45.17 -7.92 -12.56
CA SER A 43 45.40 -7.54 -13.96
C SER A 43 44.59 -6.30 -14.38
N PHE A 44 43.41 -6.13 -13.80
CA PHE A 44 42.53 -4.99 -14.06
C PHE A 44 42.95 -3.73 -13.30
N LEU A 45 43.33 -3.85 -12.03
CA LEU A 45 43.73 -2.74 -11.16
C LEU A 45 45.16 -2.25 -11.40
N SER A 46 46.04 -3.13 -11.93
CA SER A 46 47.43 -2.80 -12.28
C SER A 46 47.54 -1.92 -13.54
N ASP A 47 46.51 -1.92 -14.39
CA ASP A 47 46.42 -1.06 -15.57
C ASP A 47 45.75 0.28 -15.19
N GLU A 48 46.53 1.36 -15.20
CA GLU A 48 46.09 2.71 -14.85
C GLU A 48 44.82 3.15 -15.61
N LYS A 49 44.68 2.77 -16.88
CA LYS A 49 43.55 3.17 -17.71
C LYS A 49 42.27 2.41 -17.33
N LYS A 50 42.40 1.12 -17.01
CA LYS A 50 41.27 0.29 -16.55
C LYS A 50 40.87 0.66 -15.13
N ARG A 51 41.83 0.96 -14.25
CA ARG A 51 41.57 1.45 -12.89
C ARG A 51 40.77 2.75 -12.89
N ARG A 52 41.19 3.74 -13.69
CA ARG A 52 40.44 5.01 -13.82
C ARG A 52 39.02 4.84 -14.37
N LEU A 53 38.83 3.92 -15.31
CA LEU A 53 37.51 3.57 -15.81
C LEU A 53 36.64 2.96 -14.71
N TYR A 54 37.20 2.05 -13.91
CA TYR A 54 36.49 1.43 -12.78
C TYR A 54 36.08 2.46 -11.72
N GLU A 55 37.02 3.32 -11.31
CA GLU A 55 36.78 4.44 -10.37
C GLU A 55 35.68 5.38 -10.90
N GLN A 56 35.67 5.65 -12.21
CA GLN A 56 34.64 6.48 -12.84
C GLN A 56 33.27 5.79 -12.85
N TYR A 57 33.21 4.47 -13.10
CA TYR A 57 31.96 3.70 -13.03
C TYR A 57 31.42 3.61 -11.59
N GLU A 58 32.27 3.37 -10.59
CA GLU A 58 31.86 3.41 -9.17
C GLU A 58 31.29 4.78 -8.78
N SER A 59 31.88 5.87 -9.26
CA SER A 59 31.36 7.22 -8.99
C SER A 59 29.98 7.45 -9.59
N ILE A 60 29.73 6.94 -10.80
CA ILE A 60 28.43 7.06 -11.50
C ILE A 60 27.39 6.16 -10.82
N GLU A 61 27.77 4.95 -10.42
CA GLU A 61 26.89 4.00 -9.75
C GLU A 61 26.52 4.50 -8.34
N MET A 62 27.46 5.10 -7.60
CA MET A 62 27.19 5.78 -6.33
C MET A 62 26.24 6.96 -6.50
N ILE A 63 26.42 7.79 -7.53
CA ILE A 63 25.51 8.93 -7.81
C ILE A 63 24.11 8.42 -8.18
N ASP A 64 24.00 7.35 -8.96
CA ASP A 64 22.71 6.77 -9.34
C ASP A 64 22.02 6.06 -8.15
N MET A 65 22.79 5.41 -7.27
CA MET A 65 22.27 4.85 -6.02
C MET A 65 21.81 5.92 -5.03
N GLU A 66 22.55 7.02 -4.88
CA GLU A 66 22.19 8.13 -4.01
C GLU A 66 20.93 8.84 -4.53
N LYS A 67 20.83 9.02 -5.85
CA LYS A 67 19.63 9.57 -6.50
C LYS A 67 18.41 8.66 -6.30
N ARG A 68 18.56 7.34 -6.52
CA ARG A 68 17.49 6.37 -6.24
C ARG A 68 17.11 6.35 -4.76
N ARG A 69 18.06 6.56 -3.84
CA ARG A 69 17.76 6.68 -2.41
C ARG A 69 16.95 7.93 -2.09
N MET A 70 17.25 9.06 -2.71
CA MET A 70 16.48 10.29 -2.55
C MET A 70 15.06 10.15 -3.13
N ASP A 71 14.92 9.58 -4.34
CA ASP A 71 13.62 9.33 -4.95
C ASP A 71 12.79 8.34 -4.11
N LEU A 72 13.43 7.30 -3.55
CA LEU A 72 12.79 6.34 -2.66
C LEU A 72 12.39 7.00 -1.33
N ALA A 73 13.20 7.90 -0.79
CA ALA A 73 12.87 8.65 0.43
C ALA A 73 11.66 9.56 0.21
N GLU A 74 11.57 10.26 -0.92
CA GLU A 74 10.40 11.09 -1.25
C GLU A 74 9.13 10.24 -1.47
N VAL A 75 9.26 9.08 -2.14
CA VAL A 75 8.14 8.14 -2.32
C VAL A 75 7.70 7.53 -0.99
N VAL A 76 8.63 7.18 -0.11
CA VAL A 76 8.34 6.65 1.24
C VAL A 76 7.69 7.74 2.10
N GLU A 77 8.16 8.97 2.05
CA GLU A 77 7.59 10.09 2.82
C GLU A 77 6.19 10.48 2.32
N ALA A 78 5.97 10.47 1.00
CA ALA A 78 4.65 10.64 0.39
C ALA A 78 3.70 9.48 0.74
N SER A 79 4.22 8.25 0.77
CA SER A 79 3.46 7.06 1.16
C SER A 79 3.11 7.09 2.64
N ILE A 80 4.04 7.46 3.53
CA ILE A 80 3.80 7.66 4.96
C ILE A 80 2.75 8.76 5.17
N THR A 81 2.84 9.87 4.45
CA THR A 81 1.85 10.96 4.55
C THR A 81 0.46 10.50 4.09
N LYS A 82 0.39 9.69 3.03
CA LYS A 82 -0.86 9.13 2.50
C LYS A 82 -1.43 8.04 3.40
N ILE A 83 -0.59 7.19 3.99
CA ILE A 83 -0.94 6.20 5.01
C ILE A 83 -1.48 6.92 6.25
N LEU A 84 -0.77 7.92 6.77
CA LEU A 84 -1.23 8.73 7.91
C LEU A 84 -2.53 9.49 7.64
N LEU A 85 -2.84 9.84 6.39
CA LEU A 85 -4.11 10.48 6.02
C LEU A 85 -5.26 9.49 5.87
N VAL A 86 -5.01 8.29 5.32
CA VAL A 86 -6.02 7.23 5.16
C VAL A 86 -6.29 6.51 6.48
N GLU A 87 -5.24 6.17 7.22
CA GLU A 87 -5.34 5.62 8.58
C GLU A 87 -5.96 6.62 9.54
N LYS A 88 -5.81 7.94 9.32
CA LYS A 88 -6.53 8.95 10.12
C LYS A 88 -8.04 8.81 9.98
N ASP A 89 -8.56 8.63 8.77
CA ASP A 89 -10.00 8.58 8.54
C ASP A 89 -10.57 7.21 8.96
N GLU A 90 -9.84 6.11 8.74
CA GLU A 90 -10.22 4.78 9.24
C GLU A 90 -10.13 4.69 10.79
N PHE A 91 -9.07 5.22 11.41
CA PHE A 91 -8.90 5.22 12.87
C PHE A 91 -9.87 6.17 13.58
N ILE A 92 -10.20 7.33 12.99
CA ILE A 92 -11.24 8.21 13.56
C ILE A 92 -12.60 7.51 13.56
N GLU A 93 -12.93 6.74 12.54
CA GLU A 93 -14.17 5.95 12.49
C GLU A 93 -14.10 4.72 13.43
N GLU A 94 -12.94 4.08 13.58
CA GLU A 94 -12.70 2.99 14.55
C GLU A 94 -12.77 3.47 16.02
N VAL A 95 -12.27 4.68 16.31
CA VAL A 95 -12.32 5.29 17.65
C VAL A 95 -13.74 5.79 17.98
N LYS A 96 -14.49 6.31 16.99
CA LYS A 96 -15.90 6.67 17.19
C LYS A 96 -16.78 5.43 17.41
N SER A 97 -16.46 4.31 16.78
CA SER A 97 -17.26 3.08 16.86
C SER A 97 -16.93 2.19 18.06
N SER A 98 -15.72 2.27 18.63
CA SER A 98 -15.28 1.36 19.68
C SER A 98 -15.83 1.64 21.09
N GLY A 99 -16.45 2.81 21.35
CA GLY A 99 -17.34 3.06 22.50
C GLY A 99 -16.83 2.78 23.93
N SER A 100 -15.59 2.34 24.10
CA SER A 100 -15.14 1.66 25.31
C SER A 100 -13.63 1.84 25.48
N PHE A 101 -13.27 2.44 26.61
CA PHE A 101 -11.94 2.78 27.11
C PHE A 101 -11.21 3.94 26.43
N TYR A 102 -11.53 5.17 26.84
CA TYR A 102 -10.49 6.12 27.27
C TYR A 102 -11.02 7.00 28.40
N ASN A 103 -10.18 7.24 29.40
CA ASN A 103 -10.41 8.28 30.39
C ASN A 103 -10.48 9.61 29.63
N PRO A 104 -11.47 10.50 29.86
CA PRO A 104 -11.63 11.74 29.09
C PRO A 104 -10.36 12.60 28.99
N ARG A 105 -9.45 12.49 29.97
CA ARG A 105 -8.13 13.14 29.94
C ARG A 105 -7.20 12.64 28.83
N ASP A 106 -7.26 11.37 28.48
CA ASP A 106 -6.39 10.78 27.45
C ASP A 106 -6.85 11.18 26.03
N LEU A 107 -8.15 11.44 25.85
CA LEU A 107 -8.71 11.94 24.59
C LEU A 107 -8.26 13.39 24.32
N ASP A 108 -8.19 14.23 25.36
CA ASP A 108 -7.68 15.60 25.25
C ASP A 108 -6.18 15.62 24.92
N ASP A 109 -5.40 14.74 25.54
CA ASP A 109 -3.96 14.61 25.24
C ASP A 109 -3.71 14.09 23.83
N PHE A 110 -4.51 13.13 23.36
CA PHE A 110 -4.47 12.63 21.99
C PHE A 110 -4.88 13.70 20.97
N ASN A 111 -5.99 14.40 21.19
CA ASN A 111 -6.42 15.52 20.34
C ASN A 111 -5.36 16.62 20.31
N GLY A 112 -4.72 16.90 21.45
CA GLY A 112 -3.57 17.80 21.54
C GLY A 112 -2.39 17.31 20.69
N HIS A 113 -2.08 16.00 20.72
CA HIS A 113 -1.03 15.41 19.90
C HIS A 113 -1.35 15.48 18.40
N LEU A 114 -2.56 15.12 18.00
CA LEU A 114 -3.03 15.19 16.62
C LEU A 114 -2.98 16.62 16.07
N LYS A 115 -3.44 17.61 16.85
CA LYS A 115 -3.37 19.03 16.48
C LYS A 115 -1.92 19.52 16.31
N ARG A 116 -1.00 19.06 17.17
CA ARG A 116 0.44 19.34 17.03
C ARG A 116 1.02 18.70 15.77
N THR A 117 0.64 17.46 15.46
CA THR A 117 1.10 16.74 14.27
C THR A 117 0.58 17.37 12.98
N LEU A 118 -0.71 17.75 12.92
CA LEU A 118 -1.30 18.49 11.80
C LEU A 118 -0.59 19.83 11.58
N LYS A 119 -0.39 20.60 12.66
CA LYS A 119 0.36 21.86 12.58
C LYS A 119 1.79 21.66 12.09
N LYS A 120 2.43 20.54 12.47
CA LYS A 120 3.77 20.18 11.96
C LYS A 120 3.75 19.86 10.47
N ALA A 121 2.74 19.14 9.99
CA ALA A 121 2.56 18.84 8.57
C ALA A 121 2.29 20.11 7.74
N GLU A 122 1.46 21.03 8.24
CA GLU A 122 1.23 22.35 7.62
C GLU A 122 2.53 23.16 7.53
N MET A 123 3.31 23.22 8.61
CA MET A 123 4.62 23.90 8.60
C MET A 123 5.61 23.25 7.62
N LEU A 124 5.58 21.93 7.45
CA LEU A 124 6.43 21.23 6.47
C LEU A 124 5.99 21.51 5.04
N ASN A 125 4.70 21.53 4.76
CA ASN A 125 4.17 21.91 3.44
C ASN A 125 4.54 23.35 3.09
N GLU A 126 4.41 24.28 4.03
CA GLU A 126 4.81 25.68 3.82
C GLU A 126 6.33 25.80 3.60
N ARG A 127 7.15 25.03 4.34
CA ARG A 127 8.60 24.95 4.09
C ARG A 127 8.93 24.38 2.70
N LYS A 128 8.25 23.32 2.26
CA LYS A 128 8.44 22.73 0.92
C LYS A 128 8.11 23.74 -0.17
N LYS A 129 6.99 24.47 -0.02
CA LYS A 129 6.60 25.55 -0.94
C LYS A 129 7.65 26.66 -0.98
N ASN A 130 8.11 27.14 0.18
CA ASN A 130 9.15 28.16 0.25
C ASN A 130 10.48 27.70 -0.38
N LEU A 131 10.84 26.42 -0.21
CA LEU A 131 12.03 25.85 -0.84
C LEU A 131 11.90 25.82 -2.37
N ILE A 132 10.77 25.35 -2.89
CA ILE A 132 10.49 25.34 -4.33
C ILE A 132 10.53 26.77 -4.91
N ASP A 133 9.96 27.75 -4.20
CA ASP A 133 9.98 29.15 -4.63
C ASP A 133 11.40 29.74 -4.57
N GLN A 134 12.20 29.40 -3.55
CA GLN A 134 13.60 29.79 -3.46
C GLN A 134 14.43 29.19 -4.61
N GLU A 135 14.26 27.90 -4.89
CA GLU A 135 14.93 27.23 -6.00
C GLU A 135 14.50 27.82 -7.34
N ARG A 136 13.20 28.05 -7.56
CA ARG A 136 12.70 28.73 -8.76
C ARG A 136 13.40 30.08 -8.96
N ASN A 137 13.53 30.88 -7.90
CA ASN A 137 14.22 32.17 -7.97
C ASN A 137 15.71 32.02 -8.30
N ASN A 138 16.39 31.04 -7.70
CA ASN A 138 17.79 30.72 -8.03
C ASN A 138 17.94 30.32 -9.50
N PHE A 139 17.04 29.47 -10.04
CA PHE A 139 17.05 29.08 -11.44
C PHE A 139 16.75 30.24 -12.39
N LEU A 140 15.81 31.13 -12.05
CA LEU A 140 15.55 32.34 -12.82
C LEU A 140 16.78 33.27 -12.87
N GLN A 141 17.54 33.37 -11.78
CA GLN A 141 18.81 34.09 -11.78
C GLN A 141 19.86 33.41 -12.64
N GLN A 142 19.98 32.08 -12.58
CA GLN A 142 20.90 31.34 -13.46
C GLN A 142 20.55 31.53 -14.94
N LEU A 143 19.26 31.51 -15.30
CA LEU A 143 18.78 31.78 -16.66
C LEU A 143 19.20 33.17 -17.15
N LYS A 144 18.97 34.20 -16.33
CA LYS A 144 19.37 35.59 -16.65
C LYS A 144 20.89 35.76 -16.78
N ASN A 145 21.65 34.95 -16.06
CA ASN A 145 23.11 34.94 -16.10
C ASN A 145 23.69 34.06 -17.22
N LEU A 146 22.87 33.34 -18.00
CA LEU A 146 23.37 32.56 -19.13
C LEU A 146 23.99 33.50 -20.17
N THR A 147 25.23 33.22 -20.55
CA THR A 147 25.89 33.93 -21.64
C THR A 147 25.07 33.76 -22.92
N GLY A 148 24.50 34.85 -23.42
CA GLY A 148 23.63 34.84 -24.60
C GLY A 148 22.13 34.79 -24.30
N TRP A 149 21.71 34.95 -23.05
CA TRP A 149 20.30 35.15 -22.69
C TRP A 149 19.65 36.27 -23.51
N ASN A 150 20.35 37.40 -23.67
CA ASN A 150 19.92 38.55 -24.49
C ASN A 150 19.79 38.25 -25.99
N LEU A 151 20.21 37.06 -26.46
CA LEU A 151 20.03 36.64 -27.85
C LEU A 151 18.66 36.00 -28.09
N LEU A 152 18.01 35.51 -27.04
CA LEU A 152 16.60 35.13 -27.06
C LEU A 152 15.83 36.44 -27.03
N GLY A 153 15.04 36.76 -28.06
CA GLY A 153 14.23 37.98 -28.06
C GLY A 153 13.35 38.08 -26.81
N GLU A 154 12.94 39.29 -26.45
CA GLU A 154 12.20 39.57 -25.20
C GLU A 154 10.93 38.71 -25.05
N GLU A 155 10.21 38.46 -26.13
CA GLU A 155 9.03 37.58 -26.15
C GLU A 155 9.36 36.14 -25.70
N ARG A 156 10.45 35.57 -26.22
CA ARG A 156 10.89 34.22 -25.87
C ARG A 156 11.43 34.13 -24.44
N GLN A 157 12.13 35.18 -23.99
CA GLN A 157 12.57 35.28 -22.60
C GLN A 157 11.37 35.25 -21.64
N ASN A 158 10.31 36.00 -21.96
CA ASN A 158 9.08 36.04 -21.16
C ASN A 158 8.36 34.68 -21.16
N GLU A 159 8.30 33.99 -22.31
CA GLU A 159 7.70 32.65 -22.40
C GLU A 159 8.41 31.63 -21.48
N ILE A 160 9.75 31.63 -21.48
CA ILE A 160 10.56 30.74 -20.62
C ILE A 160 10.35 31.09 -19.14
N ILE A 161 10.24 32.38 -18.79
CA ILE A 161 9.94 32.81 -17.41
C ILE A 161 8.55 32.31 -16.97
N GLU A 162 7.53 32.41 -17.83
CA GLU A 162 6.18 31.92 -17.52
C GLU A 162 6.09 30.39 -17.48
N GLU A 163 6.89 29.68 -18.28
CA GLU A 163 7.05 28.22 -18.16
C GLU A 163 7.64 27.84 -16.79
N MET A 164 8.68 28.55 -16.34
CA MET A 164 9.28 28.34 -15.01
C MET A 164 8.33 28.64 -13.85
N LYS A 165 7.44 29.63 -13.99
CA LYS A 165 6.41 29.94 -12.98
C LYS A 165 5.35 28.84 -12.90
N ARG A 166 5.02 28.19 -14.01
CA ARG A 166 4.01 27.11 -14.08
C ARG A 166 4.51 25.77 -13.55
N ASN A 167 5.82 25.55 -13.55
CA ASN A 167 6.44 24.32 -13.07
C ASN A 167 6.37 24.18 -11.54
N LYS A 168 6.04 22.95 -11.09
CA LYS A 168 5.75 22.62 -9.69
C LYS A 168 6.85 21.79 -9.03
N THR A 169 7.81 21.28 -9.79
CA THR A 169 8.92 20.46 -9.29
C THR A 169 10.27 20.95 -9.79
N THR A 170 11.32 20.61 -9.05
CA THR A 170 12.71 20.97 -9.33
C THR A 170 13.25 20.37 -10.62
N ASP A 171 12.87 19.13 -10.93
CA ASP A 171 13.30 18.45 -12.16
C ASP A 171 12.85 19.22 -13.42
N GLN A 172 11.64 19.79 -13.38
CA GLN A 172 11.11 20.60 -14.48
C GLN A 172 11.91 21.88 -14.70
N PHE A 173 12.53 22.44 -13.65
CA PHE A 173 13.39 23.61 -13.77
C PHE A 173 14.70 23.29 -14.51
N SER A 174 15.29 22.13 -14.23
CA SER A 174 16.51 21.68 -14.91
C SER A 174 16.27 21.43 -16.40
N ASP A 175 15.12 20.87 -16.77
CA ASP A 175 14.76 20.63 -18.16
C ASP A 175 14.64 21.95 -18.95
N VAL A 176 13.95 22.95 -18.40
CA VAL A 176 13.82 24.27 -19.02
C VAL A 176 15.17 24.98 -19.17
N LEU A 177 16.04 24.86 -18.15
CA LEU A 177 17.39 25.41 -18.22
C LEU A 177 18.22 24.78 -19.35
N GLU A 178 18.18 23.45 -19.49
CA GLU A 178 18.89 22.74 -20.56
C GLU A 178 18.33 23.03 -21.96
N MET A 179 17.00 23.12 -22.09
CA MET A 179 16.37 23.55 -23.34
C MET A 179 16.84 24.95 -23.75
N THR A 180 16.84 25.89 -22.80
CA THR A 180 17.26 27.28 -23.01
C THR A 180 18.73 27.34 -23.44
N LYS A 181 19.63 26.60 -22.77
CA LYS A 181 21.05 26.52 -23.17
C LYS A 181 21.22 26.02 -24.61
N LYS A 182 20.46 25.00 -25.02
CA LYS A 182 20.49 24.48 -26.39
C LYS A 182 19.97 25.50 -27.40
N GLU A 183 18.94 26.27 -27.04
CA GLU A 183 18.38 27.30 -27.90
C GLU A 183 19.38 28.45 -28.10
N ILE A 184 20.00 28.93 -27.02
CA ILE A 184 21.11 29.90 -27.07
C ILE A 184 22.28 29.34 -27.88
N ALA A 185 22.64 28.07 -27.70
CA ALA A 185 23.72 27.44 -28.44
C ALA A 185 23.41 27.32 -29.95
N LYS A 186 22.15 27.09 -30.34
CA LYS A 186 21.72 27.11 -31.75
C LYS A 186 21.78 28.51 -32.35
N ILE A 187 21.39 29.54 -31.59
CA ILE A 187 21.46 30.94 -32.03
C ILE A 187 22.93 31.38 -32.18
N LYS A 188 23.79 31.01 -31.22
CA LYS A 188 25.24 31.24 -31.29
C LYS A 188 25.94 30.40 -32.36
N GLY A 189 25.40 29.22 -32.63
CA GLY A 189 25.89 28.19 -33.55
C GLY A 189 25.14 28.16 -34.87
N GLY A 190 24.62 29.30 -35.35
CA GLY A 190 24.36 29.46 -36.78
C GLY A 190 25.61 29.04 -37.55
N ASN A 191 25.44 28.10 -38.48
CA ASN A 191 26.43 27.27 -39.22
C ASN A 191 27.70 27.97 -39.80
N GLU A 192 27.90 29.27 -39.62
CA GLU A 192 29.06 30.01 -40.10
C GLU A 192 30.26 29.95 -39.13
N ASN A 193 30.05 29.69 -37.84
CA ASN A 193 31.10 29.77 -36.82
C ASN A 193 32.01 28.54 -36.73
N ASP A 194 31.54 27.31 -36.97
CA ASP A 194 32.41 26.12 -36.95
C ASP A 194 33.45 26.17 -38.08
N THR A 195 33.04 26.72 -39.22
CA THR A 195 33.91 26.93 -40.37
C THR A 195 34.99 27.97 -40.05
N ASN A 196 34.64 29.06 -39.35
CA ASN A 196 35.61 30.06 -38.88
C ASN A 196 36.49 29.57 -37.71
N TYR A 197 35.94 28.73 -36.83
CA TYR A 197 36.67 28.08 -35.74
C TYR A 197 37.69 27.08 -36.27
N LEU A 198 37.41 26.38 -37.37
CA LEU A 198 38.39 25.54 -38.05
C LEU A 198 39.42 26.37 -38.84
N LYS A 199 39.00 27.48 -39.47
CA LYS A 199 39.89 28.35 -40.26
C LYS A 199 40.92 29.13 -39.43
N THR A 200 40.66 29.37 -38.15
CA THR A 200 41.55 30.12 -37.25
C THR A 200 42.58 29.26 -36.51
N ALA A 201 42.71 27.97 -36.84
CA ALA A 201 43.73 27.12 -36.25
C ALA A 201 45.14 27.56 -36.72
N ALA A 202 46.06 27.81 -35.78
CA ALA A 202 47.40 28.31 -36.08
C ALA A 202 48.31 27.21 -36.67
N ASN A 203 47.99 25.94 -36.45
CA ASN A 203 48.73 24.81 -36.99
C ASN A 203 47.88 23.52 -37.11
N SER A 204 48.45 22.50 -37.75
CA SER A 204 47.78 21.22 -38.02
C SER A 204 47.35 20.47 -36.76
N ASN A 205 48.16 20.52 -35.69
CA ASN A 205 47.83 19.83 -34.43
C ASN A 205 46.62 20.46 -33.74
N GLU A 206 46.55 21.79 -33.74
CA GLU A 206 45.40 22.54 -33.23
C GLU A 206 44.14 22.27 -34.05
N LEU A 207 44.24 22.22 -35.38
CA LEU A 207 43.12 21.87 -36.26
C LEU A 207 42.58 20.46 -35.96
N GLN A 208 43.46 19.49 -35.71
CA GLN A 208 43.05 18.12 -35.36
C GLN A 208 42.41 18.05 -33.97
N SER A 209 42.88 18.86 -33.02
CA SER A 209 42.27 18.98 -31.69
C SER A 209 40.86 19.54 -31.79
N ARG A 210 40.69 20.66 -32.51
CA ARG A 210 39.37 21.30 -32.73
C ARG A 210 38.40 20.38 -33.48
N LYS A 211 38.88 19.60 -34.46
CA LYS A 211 38.06 18.59 -35.15
C LYS A 211 37.56 17.49 -34.20
N ARG A 212 38.39 17.02 -33.27
CA ARG A 212 37.98 16.02 -32.28
C ARG A 212 36.94 16.58 -31.32
N GLU A 213 37.15 17.81 -30.85
CA GLU A 213 36.21 18.52 -29.98
C GLU A 213 34.81 18.64 -30.63
N ILE A 214 34.75 19.10 -31.89
CA ILE A 214 33.48 19.18 -32.65
C ILE A 214 32.85 17.78 -32.79
N LEU A 215 33.65 16.75 -33.12
CA LEU A 215 33.14 15.38 -33.26
C LEU A 215 32.58 14.84 -31.93
N ASP A 216 33.20 15.16 -30.80
CA ASP A 216 32.73 14.72 -29.49
C ASP A 216 31.44 15.45 -29.07
N VAL A 217 31.31 16.75 -29.39
CA VAL A 217 30.05 17.50 -29.22
C VAL A 217 28.93 16.92 -30.10
N ILE A 218 29.22 16.58 -31.36
CA ILE A 218 28.25 15.94 -32.26
C ILE A 218 27.83 14.57 -31.70
N ARG A 219 28.77 13.76 -31.21
CA ARG A 219 28.48 12.46 -30.59
C ARG A 219 27.63 12.61 -29.32
N ALA A 220 27.95 13.56 -28.45
CA ALA A 220 27.19 13.83 -27.23
C ALA A 220 25.75 14.27 -27.56
N THR A 221 25.58 15.15 -28.55
CA THR A 221 24.28 15.62 -29.02
C THR A 221 23.43 14.46 -29.57
N ARG A 222 24.03 13.57 -30.36
CA ARG A 222 23.34 12.36 -30.87
C ARG A 222 22.92 11.43 -29.74
N ARG A 223 23.80 11.19 -28.75
CA ARG A 223 23.46 10.37 -27.56
C ARG A 223 22.28 10.97 -26.79
N GLN A 224 22.27 12.29 -26.60
CA GLN A 224 21.20 12.97 -25.89
C GLN A 224 19.86 12.88 -26.64
N LYS A 225 19.88 13.00 -27.98
CA LYS A 225 18.69 12.80 -28.81
C LYS A 225 18.13 11.37 -28.64
N VAL A 226 18.98 10.36 -28.77
CA VAL A 226 18.58 8.96 -28.58
C VAL A 226 18.01 8.71 -27.19
N LEU A 227 18.62 9.28 -26.14
CA LEU A 227 18.12 9.19 -24.77
C LEU A 227 16.74 9.83 -24.62
N SER A 228 16.53 11.02 -25.20
CA SER A 228 15.23 11.70 -25.15
C SER A 228 14.12 10.92 -25.86
N GLU A 229 14.43 10.31 -27.01
CA GLU A 229 13.49 9.43 -27.73
C GLU A 229 13.17 8.17 -26.93
N ALA A 230 14.16 7.58 -26.25
CA ALA A 230 13.95 6.42 -25.36
C ALA A 230 13.06 6.77 -24.17
N ILE A 231 13.30 7.91 -23.50
CA ILE A 231 12.46 8.40 -22.40
C ILE A 231 11.02 8.60 -22.89
N GLN A 232 10.83 9.21 -24.06
CA GLN A 232 9.48 9.42 -24.60
C GLN A 232 8.78 8.10 -24.92
N LYS A 233 9.49 7.10 -25.46
CA LYS A 233 8.94 5.76 -25.68
C LYS A 233 8.54 5.09 -24.36
N ILE A 234 9.33 5.22 -23.31
CA ILE A 234 9.00 4.69 -21.97
C ILE A 234 7.76 5.39 -21.40
N LYS A 235 7.68 6.72 -21.49
CA LYS A 235 6.49 7.49 -21.05
C LYS A 235 5.23 7.05 -21.81
N ASN A 236 5.33 6.90 -23.13
CA ASN A 236 4.21 6.44 -23.95
C ASN A 236 3.81 5.00 -23.59
N ALA A 237 4.77 4.11 -23.34
CA ALA A 237 4.51 2.73 -22.93
C ALA A 237 3.85 2.66 -21.53
N LEU A 238 4.28 3.50 -20.58
CA LEU A 238 3.67 3.62 -19.26
C LEU A 238 2.23 4.15 -19.34
N ASN A 239 1.97 5.14 -20.19
CA ASN A 239 0.63 5.65 -20.43
C ASN A 239 -0.28 4.68 -21.19
N GLN A 240 0.31 3.72 -21.93
CA GLN A 240 -0.40 2.64 -22.61
C GLN A 240 -0.59 1.40 -21.74
N GLN A 241 0.06 1.31 -20.57
CA GLN A 241 -0.31 0.28 -19.61
C GLN A 241 -1.78 0.48 -19.24
N PRO A 242 -2.61 -0.57 -19.23
CA PRO A 242 -3.97 -0.45 -18.74
C PRO A 242 -3.83 0.02 -17.29
N VAL A 243 -4.23 1.27 -17.05
CA VAL A 243 -4.47 1.76 -15.70
C VAL A 243 -5.44 0.75 -15.13
N ILE A 244 -4.98 -0.08 -14.19
CA ILE A 244 -5.85 -0.97 -13.43
C ILE A 244 -6.91 -0.03 -12.89
N LYS A 245 -8.10 -0.10 -13.49
CA LYS A 245 -9.13 0.91 -13.23
C LYS A 245 -9.40 0.82 -11.73
N ASN A 246 -9.64 1.93 -11.05
CA ASN A 246 -9.86 1.91 -9.59
C ASN A 246 -10.90 0.85 -9.15
N GLY A 247 -11.83 0.47 -10.04
CA GLY A 247 -12.73 -0.69 -9.87
C GLY A 247 -12.02 -2.05 -9.78
N GLU A 248 -11.07 -2.36 -10.66
CA GLU A 248 -10.31 -3.63 -10.64
C GLU A 248 -9.44 -3.73 -9.37
N LEU A 249 -8.84 -2.62 -8.91
CA LEU A 249 -8.09 -2.62 -7.66
C LEU A 249 -9.02 -2.84 -6.45
N ARG A 250 -10.21 -2.23 -6.45
CA ARG A 250 -11.25 -2.46 -5.42
C ARG A 250 -11.69 -3.92 -5.41
N GLU A 251 -11.95 -4.51 -6.57
CA GLU A 251 -12.30 -5.94 -6.69
C GLU A 251 -11.18 -6.86 -6.19
N ILE A 252 -9.93 -6.59 -6.55
CA ILE A 252 -8.77 -7.37 -6.08
C ILE A 252 -8.67 -7.30 -4.56
N LYS A 253 -8.85 -6.11 -3.96
CA LYS A 253 -8.86 -5.95 -2.50
C LYS A 253 -10.00 -6.74 -1.85
N GLN A 254 -11.22 -6.64 -2.38
CA GLN A 254 -12.39 -7.40 -1.88
C GLN A 254 -12.18 -8.92 -2.00
N LYS A 255 -11.63 -9.40 -3.13
CA LYS A 255 -11.31 -10.82 -3.33
C LYS A 255 -10.26 -11.32 -2.34
N ARG A 256 -9.23 -10.50 -2.04
CA ARG A 256 -8.21 -10.84 -1.03
C ARG A 256 -8.78 -10.88 0.37
N ALA A 257 -9.56 -9.87 0.77
CA ALA A 257 -10.23 -9.85 2.06
C ALA A 257 -11.17 -11.06 2.24
N LYS A 258 -11.99 -11.37 1.23
CA LYS A 258 -12.84 -12.57 1.24
C LYS A 258 -12.00 -13.84 1.41
N LYS A 259 -10.91 -13.99 0.66
CA LYS A 259 -10.02 -15.17 0.74
C LYS A 259 -9.39 -15.32 2.13
N GLU A 260 -9.00 -14.20 2.75
CA GLU A 260 -8.45 -14.20 4.11
C GLU A 260 -9.48 -14.67 5.15
N ILE A 261 -10.70 -14.13 5.08
CA ILE A 261 -11.81 -14.53 5.96
C ILE A 261 -12.14 -16.02 5.77
N THR A 262 -12.27 -16.47 4.52
CA THR A 262 -12.49 -17.90 4.22
C THR A 262 -11.38 -18.78 4.79
N GLY A 263 -10.11 -18.38 4.64
CA GLY A 263 -8.98 -19.15 5.19
C GLY A 263 -8.98 -19.22 6.72
N LYS A 264 -9.31 -18.10 7.40
CA LYS A 264 -9.45 -18.07 8.86
C LYS A 264 -10.61 -18.96 9.33
N LEU A 265 -11.75 -18.89 8.65
CA LEU A 265 -12.93 -19.69 8.98
C LEU A 265 -12.67 -21.20 8.77
N ASP A 266 -12.06 -21.58 7.66
CA ASP A 266 -11.68 -22.97 7.37
C ASP A 266 -10.74 -23.53 8.45
N GLU A 267 -9.79 -22.72 8.92
CA GLU A 267 -8.88 -23.11 10.00
C GLU A 267 -9.61 -23.27 11.34
N LEU A 268 -10.53 -22.37 11.69
CA LEU A 268 -11.36 -22.50 12.90
C LEU A 268 -12.24 -23.76 12.87
N ILE A 269 -12.87 -24.05 11.73
CA ILE A 269 -13.68 -25.26 11.53
C ILE A 269 -12.80 -26.51 11.70
N ARG A 270 -11.60 -26.53 11.10
CA ARG A 270 -10.65 -27.65 11.24
C ARG A 270 -10.20 -27.85 12.70
N GLN A 271 -9.94 -26.77 13.43
CA GLN A 271 -9.62 -26.82 14.85
C GLN A 271 -10.80 -27.35 15.68
N ALA A 272 -12.03 -26.93 15.37
CA ALA A 272 -13.23 -27.39 16.06
C ALA A 272 -13.47 -28.89 15.86
N GLN A 273 -13.30 -29.39 14.63
CA GLN A 273 -13.33 -30.82 14.32
C GLN A 273 -12.27 -31.60 15.11
N THR A 274 -11.08 -31.04 15.26
CA THR A 274 -10.00 -31.65 16.07
C THR A 274 -10.34 -31.67 17.56
N ALA A 275 -10.97 -30.61 18.08
CA ALA A 275 -11.42 -30.54 19.47
C ALA A 275 -12.50 -31.61 19.75
N ILE A 276 -13.43 -31.81 18.82
CA ILE A 276 -14.44 -32.89 18.89
C ILE A 276 -13.79 -34.26 18.93
N ALA A 277 -12.82 -34.54 18.05
CA ALA A 277 -12.13 -35.82 18.02
C ALA A 277 -11.37 -36.12 19.33
N LYS A 278 -10.96 -35.08 20.06
CA LYS A 278 -10.30 -35.17 21.37
C LYS A 278 -11.25 -35.11 22.56
N ASN A 279 -12.56 -34.98 22.31
CA ASN A 279 -13.57 -34.72 23.34
C ASN A 279 -13.25 -33.48 24.21
N ASP A 280 -12.60 -32.46 23.62
CA ASP A 280 -12.25 -31.20 24.29
C ASP A 280 -13.35 -30.17 24.09
N LEU A 281 -14.39 -30.27 24.93
CA LEU A 281 -15.59 -29.43 24.83
C LEU A 281 -15.33 -27.97 25.14
N ILE A 282 -14.35 -27.66 26.00
CA ILE A 282 -14.00 -26.28 26.36
C ILE A 282 -13.38 -25.58 25.15
N THR A 283 -12.45 -26.25 24.47
CA THR A 283 -11.86 -25.72 23.24
C THR A 283 -12.88 -25.63 22.11
N LEU A 284 -13.76 -26.63 21.97
CA LEU A 284 -14.84 -26.60 20.97
C LEU A 284 -15.79 -25.39 21.19
N GLU A 285 -16.22 -25.15 22.42
CA GLU A 285 -17.07 -24.01 22.78
C GLU A 285 -16.42 -22.67 22.40
N LYS A 286 -15.13 -22.50 22.74
CA LYS A 286 -14.38 -21.30 22.38
C LYS A 286 -14.29 -21.10 20.86
N LEU A 287 -14.01 -22.16 20.11
CA LEU A 287 -13.89 -22.11 18.65
C LEU A 287 -15.25 -21.83 17.99
N LEU A 288 -16.33 -22.42 18.47
CA LEU A 288 -17.68 -22.15 17.97
C LEU A 288 -18.11 -20.71 18.21
N ASN A 289 -17.79 -20.13 19.38
CA ASN A 289 -17.99 -18.70 19.62
C ASN A 289 -17.21 -17.82 18.63
N GLN A 290 -15.97 -18.19 18.29
CA GLN A 290 -15.16 -17.47 17.29
C GLN A 290 -15.70 -17.65 15.87
N ILE A 291 -16.29 -18.80 15.55
CA ILE A 291 -16.90 -19.06 14.24
C ILE A 291 -18.16 -18.19 14.06
N GLU A 292 -18.97 -18.04 15.11
CA GLU A 292 -20.20 -17.24 15.08
C GLU A 292 -19.95 -15.73 14.86
N THR A 293 -18.75 -15.22 15.15
CA THR A 293 -18.43 -13.81 14.83
C THR A 293 -18.43 -13.53 13.33
N TYR A 294 -18.33 -14.56 12.48
CA TYR A 294 -18.35 -14.45 11.03
C TYR A 294 -19.76 -14.61 10.44
N GLN A 295 -20.83 -14.70 11.24
CA GLN A 295 -22.19 -14.99 10.75
C GLN A 295 -22.72 -14.02 9.68
N SER A 296 -22.19 -12.79 9.61
CA SER A 296 -22.55 -11.80 8.58
C SER A 296 -21.77 -11.95 7.27
N ASP A 297 -20.71 -12.76 7.25
CA ASP A 297 -19.85 -12.94 6.08
C ASP A 297 -20.39 -13.99 5.11
N SER A 298 -20.26 -13.73 3.81
CA SER A 298 -20.62 -14.72 2.77
C SER A 298 -19.85 -16.05 2.90
N ALA A 299 -18.64 -16.01 3.47
CA ALA A 299 -17.85 -17.22 3.73
C ALA A 299 -18.49 -18.13 4.79
N TYR A 300 -19.20 -17.55 5.76
CA TYR A 300 -19.93 -18.31 6.77
C TYR A 300 -21.11 -19.06 6.15
N GLU A 301 -21.90 -18.38 5.31
CA GLU A 301 -23.01 -19.01 4.59
C GLU A 301 -22.52 -20.13 3.66
N GLU A 302 -21.35 -19.98 3.01
CA GLU A 302 -20.71 -21.03 2.22
C GLU A 302 -20.28 -22.26 3.05
N ARG A 303 -20.15 -22.12 4.37
CA ARG A 303 -19.74 -23.18 5.32
C ARG A 303 -20.83 -23.54 6.32
N LYS A 304 -22.05 -23.03 6.14
CA LYS A 304 -23.15 -23.16 7.10
C LYS A 304 -23.43 -24.59 7.50
N THR A 305 -23.47 -25.51 6.54
CA THR A 305 -23.70 -26.94 6.80
C THR A 305 -22.62 -27.57 7.68
N ASP A 306 -21.35 -27.19 7.49
CA ASP A 306 -20.24 -27.70 8.30
C ASP A 306 -20.32 -27.17 9.72
N ILE A 307 -20.65 -25.88 9.87
CA ILE A 307 -20.81 -25.20 11.15
C ILE A 307 -22.01 -25.78 11.91
N GLU A 308 -23.15 -25.95 11.26
CA GLU A 308 -24.35 -26.57 11.83
C GLU A 308 -24.08 -27.99 12.35
N ARG A 309 -23.26 -28.76 11.62
CA ARG A 309 -22.85 -30.10 12.04
C ARG A 309 -21.99 -30.07 13.32
N LEU A 310 -21.09 -29.09 13.46
CA LEU A 310 -20.32 -28.91 14.70
C LEU A 310 -21.23 -28.58 15.89
N PHE A 311 -22.24 -27.73 15.67
CA PHE A 311 -23.23 -27.42 16.69
C PHE A 311 -24.09 -28.62 17.10
N GLN A 312 -24.53 -29.43 16.13
CA GLN A 312 -25.25 -30.66 16.42
C GLN A 312 -24.41 -31.66 17.21
N GLN A 313 -23.11 -31.75 16.92
CA GLN A 313 -22.18 -32.57 17.69
C GLN A 313 -21.97 -32.05 19.11
N LEU A 314 -21.89 -30.73 19.32
CA LEU A 314 -21.87 -30.17 20.68
C LEU A 314 -23.17 -30.49 21.43
N ALA A 315 -24.31 -30.36 20.76
CA ALA A 315 -25.61 -30.60 21.37
C ALA A 315 -25.84 -32.07 21.77
N SER A 316 -25.30 -33.02 21.01
CA SER A 316 -25.38 -34.44 21.34
C SER A 316 -24.51 -34.83 22.54
N VAL A 317 -23.42 -34.09 22.78
CA VAL A 317 -22.53 -34.31 23.93
C VAL A 317 -23.00 -33.54 25.17
N SER A 318 -23.43 -32.28 25.01
CA SER A 318 -23.84 -31.42 26.12
C SER A 318 -24.88 -30.39 25.67
N LEU A 319 -26.16 -30.75 25.84
CA LEU A 319 -27.27 -29.84 25.62
C LEU A 319 -27.19 -28.56 26.47
N PRO A 320 -26.80 -28.58 27.77
CA PRO A 320 -26.64 -27.35 28.55
C PRO A 320 -25.61 -26.38 27.96
N LYS A 321 -24.48 -26.90 27.45
CA LYS A 321 -23.47 -26.07 26.79
C LYS A 321 -23.94 -25.51 25.45
N TYR A 322 -24.68 -26.30 24.69
CA TYR A 322 -25.31 -25.81 23.46
C TYR A 322 -26.31 -24.67 23.71
N ARG A 323 -27.10 -24.75 24.81
CA ARG A 323 -27.99 -23.66 25.24
C ARG A 323 -27.22 -22.39 25.58
N GLU A 324 -26.20 -22.49 26.43
CA GLU A 324 -25.35 -21.37 26.86
C GLU A 324 -24.70 -20.67 25.66
N LEU A 325 -24.10 -21.45 24.75
CA LEU A 325 -23.46 -20.92 23.56
C LEU A 325 -24.47 -20.21 22.64
N THR A 326 -25.64 -20.82 22.42
CA THR A 326 -26.67 -20.22 21.56
C THR A 326 -27.19 -18.89 22.13
N ILE A 327 -27.37 -18.80 23.45
CA ILE A 327 -27.76 -17.55 24.10
C ILE A 327 -26.68 -16.48 23.92
N ASN A 328 -25.41 -16.82 24.20
CA ASN A 328 -24.29 -15.88 24.06
C ASN A 328 -24.12 -15.41 22.60
N SER A 329 -24.28 -16.32 21.63
CA SER A 329 -24.22 -15.97 20.19
C SER A 329 -25.34 -15.00 19.82
N LEU A 330 -26.59 -15.22 20.28
CA LEU A 330 -27.70 -14.31 20.01
C LEU A 330 -27.55 -12.96 20.72
N ASP A 331 -27.05 -12.94 21.96
CA ASP A 331 -26.74 -11.70 22.70
C ASP A 331 -25.67 -10.88 21.98
N GLU A 332 -24.60 -11.52 21.52
CA GLU A 332 -23.58 -10.84 20.71
C GLU A 332 -24.16 -10.41 19.37
N PHE A 333 -25.02 -11.25 18.77
CA PHE A 333 -25.72 -10.91 17.55
C PHE A 333 -26.70 -9.76 17.72
N LEU A 334 -27.11 -9.36 18.93
CA LEU A 334 -27.89 -8.12 19.14
C LEU A 334 -26.99 -6.88 19.20
N ARG A 335 -25.74 -7.03 19.63
CA ARG A 335 -24.78 -5.93 19.83
C ARG A 335 -24.07 -5.48 18.56
N GLN A 336 -24.04 -6.31 17.51
CA GLN A 336 -23.44 -5.92 16.22
C GLN A 336 -24.13 -4.68 15.63
N ASP A 337 -23.40 -3.86 14.89
CA ASP A 337 -23.88 -2.60 14.31
C ASP A 337 -24.84 -2.84 13.11
N PRO A 338 -26.03 -2.20 13.06
CA PRO A 338 -26.64 -1.38 14.12
C PRO A 338 -27.11 -2.21 15.31
N PRO A 339 -26.80 -1.79 16.56
CA PRO A 339 -27.21 -2.53 17.75
C PRO A 339 -28.73 -2.53 17.86
N LEU A 340 -29.30 -3.64 18.35
CA LEU A 340 -30.72 -3.78 18.63
C LEU A 340 -30.94 -4.05 20.11
N SER A 341 -31.95 -3.43 20.68
CA SER A 341 -32.43 -3.75 22.03
C SER A 341 -33.53 -4.81 21.97
N LEU A 342 -33.75 -5.52 23.08
CA LEU A 342 -34.70 -6.63 23.14
C LEU A 342 -36.15 -6.18 22.85
N ASP A 343 -36.51 -4.96 23.20
CA ASP A 343 -37.82 -4.36 22.95
C ASP A 343 -38.09 -4.09 21.47
N GLU A 344 -37.04 -4.01 20.65
CA GLU A 344 -37.14 -3.86 19.20
C GLU A 344 -37.40 -5.18 18.47
N LEU A 345 -37.27 -6.31 19.18
CA LEU A 345 -37.65 -7.63 18.67
C LEU A 345 -39.17 -7.85 18.76
N GLU A 346 -39.68 -8.74 17.92
CA GLU A 346 -41.04 -9.26 18.03
C GLU A 346 -41.27 -9.87 19.41
N LYS A 347 -42.46 -9.64 19.99
CA LYS A 347 -42.84 -10.12 21.33
C LYS A 347 -42.53 -11.61 21.58
N ALA A 348 -42.66 -12.44 20.55
CA ALA A 348 -42.37 -13.88 20.63
C ALA A 348 -40.88 -14.19 20.85
N ASN A 349 -39.97 -13.30 20.40
CA ASN A 349 -38.53 -13.47 20.45
C ASN A 349 -37.87 -12.69 21.60
N GLN A 350 -38.56 -11.80 22.30
CA GLN A 350 -37.98 -10.96 23.37
C GLN A 350 -37.44 -11.79 24.56
N ASN A 351 -38.01 -12.97 24.80
CA ASN A 351 -37.62 -13.86 25.90
C ASN A 351 -36.87 -15.12 25.41
N PHE A 352 -36.12 -15.01 24.31
CA PHE A 352 -35.44 -16.15 23.70
C PHE A 352 -34.48 -16.86 24.66
N ALA A 353 -33.81 -16.14 25.56
CA ALA A 353 -32.87 -16.73 26.50
C ALA A 353 -33.56 -17.75 27.42
N GLU A 354 -34.75 -17.41 27.92
CA GLU A 354 -35.55 -18.32 28.75
C GLU A 354 -36.15 -19.46 27.92
N GLN A 355 -36.57 -19.20 26.69
CA GLN A 355 -37.04 -20.25 25.77
C GLN A 355 -35.93 -21.27 25.48
N ILE A 356 -34.70 -20.83 25.24
CA ILE A 356 -33.54 -21.71 24.99
C ILE A 356 -33.17 -22.48 26.25
N LYS A 357 -33.19 -21.85 27.44
CA LYS A 357 -32.94 -22.54 28.72
C LYS A 357 -33.91 -23.71 28.94
N ASN A 358 -35.17 -23.52 28.57
CA ASN A 358 -36.25 -24.49 28.75
C ASN A 358 -36.42 -25.47 27.59
N ALA A 359 -35.77 -25.24 26.45
CA ALA A 359 -35.87 -26.09 25.26
C ALA A 359 -35.33 -27.51 25.53
N SER A 360 -36.13 -28.52 25.25
CA SER A 360 -35.87 -29.93 25.59
C SER A 360 -34.93 -30.63 24.62
N SER A 361 -34.71 -30.07 23.44
CA SER A 361 -33.94 -30.70 22.36
C SER A 361 -33.08 -29.70 21.59
N ALA A 362 -32.07 -30.23 20.88
CA ALA A 362 -31.22 -29.43 20.00
C ALA A 362 -32.01 -28.77 18.85
N GLU A 363 -33.05 -29.46 18.38
CA GLU A 363 -33.91 -28.98 17.29
C GLU A 363 -34.79 -27.81 17.74
N GLU A 364 -35.35 -27.86 18.95
CA GLU A 364 -36.07 -26.72 19.54
C GLU A 364 -35.16 -25.50 19.68
N ILE A 365 -33.93 -25.67 20.17
CA ILE A 365 -32.94 -24.59 20.28
C ILE A 365 -32.62 -24.02 18.89
N LYS A 366 -32.43 -24.89 17.88
CA LYS A 366 -32.20 -24.46 16.48
C LYS A 366 -33.35 -23.62 15.94
N ASN A 367 -34.59 -24.04 16.19
CA ASN A 367 -35.78 -23.33 15.74
C ASN A 367 -35.91 -21.95 16.41
N ILE A 368 -35.65 -21.86 17.72
CA ILE A 368 -35.62 -20.58 18.43
C ILE A 368 -34.50 -19.69 17.88
N LYS A 369 -33.28 -20.22 17.72
CA LYS A 369 -32.14 -19.48 17.15
C LYS A 369 -32.50 -18.89 15.79
N ASN A 370 -33.04 -19.70 14.87
CA ASN A 370 -33.41 -19.25 13.54
C ASN A 370 -34.49 -18.15 13.57
N SER A 371 -35.52 -18.31 14.40
CA SER A 371 -36.56 -17.30 14.59
C SER A 371 -35.99 -15.96 15.05
N VAL A 372 -35.15 -16.00 16.10
CA VAL A 372 -34.55 -14.81 16.70
C VAL A 372 -33.55 -14.15 15.75
N SER A 373 -32.65 -14.93 15.12
CA SER A 373 -31.69 -14.42 14.13
C SER A 373 -32.38 -13.74 12.95
N ASN A 374 -33.48 -14.31 12.44
CA ASN A 374 -34.26 -13.69 11.37
C ASN A 374 -34.87 -12.36 11.83
N ASN A 375 -35.41 -12.31 13.05
CA ASN A 375 -36.01 -11.11 13.59
C ASN A 375 -34.98 -10.01 13.89
N ILE A 376 -33.78 -10.37 14.37
CA ILE A 376 -32.62 -9.47 14.51
C ILE A 376 -32.24 -8.88 13.15
N ASN A 377 -32.09 -9.72 12.12
CA ASN A 377 -31.74 -9.25 10.77
C ASN A 377 -32.79 -8.30 10.18
N GLN A 378 -34.07 -8.58 10.41
CA GLN A 378 -35.16 -7.70 9.99
C GLN A 378 -35.14 -6.37 10.76
N GLY A 379 -34.94 -6.40 12.08
CA GLY A 379 -34.81 -5.20 12.91
C GLY A 379 -33.64 -4.31 12.46
N ARG A 380 -32.48 -4.91 12.15
CA ARG A 380 -31.31 -4.18 11.65
C ARG A 380 -31.57 -3.56 10.30
N SER A 381 -32.16 -4.32 9.38
CA SER A 381 -32.52 -3.83 8.05
C SER A 381 -33.44 -2.61 8.16
N ASN A 382 -34.44 -2.67 9.04
CA ASN A 382 -35.33 -1.54 9.31
C ASN A 382 -34.57 -0.33 9.86
N LYS A 383 -33.64 -0.50 10.81
CA LYS A 383 -32.80 0.60 11.32
C LYS A 383 -31.94 1.24 10.24
N ILE A 384 -31.29 0.43 9.40
CA ILE A 384 -30.48 0.93 8.29
C ILE A 384 -31.33 1.78 7.34
N VAL A 385 -32.52 1.27 6.97
CA VAL A 385 -33.46 2.00 6.11
C VAL A 385 -33.91 3.31 6.75
N VAL A 386 -34.31 3.30 8.03
CA VAL A 386 -34.72 4.52 8.74
C VAL A 386 -33.58 5.53 8.82
N ASN A 387 -32.36 5.09 9.10
CA ASN A 387 -31.18 5.94 9.14
C ASN A 387 -30.88 6.56 7.76
N LEU A 388 -31.00 5.79 6.69
CA LEU A 388 -30.83 6.29 5.32
C LEU A 388 -31.93 7.29 4.93
N ILE A 389 -33.18 7.04 5.30
CA ILE A 389 -34.28 7.99 5.08
C ILE A 389 -34.00 9.31 5.83
N ASN A 390 -33.51 9.24 7.07
CA ASN A 390 -33.17 10.43 7.83
C ASN A 390 -31.96 11.19 7.24
N GLN A 391 -30.93 10.47 6.79
CA GLN A 391 -29.79 11.06 6.07
C GLN A 391 -30.25 11.73 4.76
N ALA A 392 -31.12 11.08 4.00
CA ALA A 392 -31.69 11.64 2.77
C ALA A 392 -32.45 12.95 3.04
N LYS A 393 -33.27 12.99 4.10
CA LYS A 393 -34.02 14.19 4.51
C LYS A 393 -33.11 15.33 4.98
N GLN A 394 -31.95 15.01 5.56
CA GLN A 394 -31.00 15.99 6.09
C GLN A 394 -30.00 16.48 5.04
N ALA A 395 -29.78 15.73 3.96
CA ALA A 395 -28.84 16.08 2.89
C ALA A 395 -29.26 17.38 2.17
N ARG A 396 -28.40 18.39 2.20
CA ARG A 396 -28.65 19.71 1.59
C ARG A 396 -27.84 19.93 0.32
N THR A 397 -26.67 19.30 0.23
CA THR A 397 -25.75 19.41 -0.91
C THR A 397 -25.90 18.22 -1.87
N GLU A 398 -25.49 18.39 -3.13
CA GLU A 398 -25.52 17.28 -4.09
C GLU A 398 -24.50 16.20 -3.74
N GLU A 399 -23.40 16.56 -3.08
CA GLU A 399 -22.41 15.64 -2.55
C GLU A 399 -23.03 14.73 -1.46
N GLU A 400 -23.74 15.31 -0.48
CA GLU A 400 -24.43 14.54 0.57
C GLU A 400 -25.53 13.64 -0.02
N LYS A 401 -26.32 14.17 -0.97
CA LYS A 401 -27.35 13.36 -1.66
C LYS A 401 -26.71 12.24 -2.48
N SER A 402 -25.60 12.49 -3.15
CA SER A 402 -24.84 11.49 -3.90
C SER A 402 -24.30 10.40 -2.98
N ALA A 403 -23.77 10.77 -1.81
CA ALA A 403 -23.32 9.80 -0.80
C ALA A 403 -24.46 8.91 -0.30
N VAL A 404 -25.65 9.47 -0.06
CA VAL A 404 -26.84 8.67 0.32
C VAL A 404 -27.26 7.74 -0.83
N ARG A 405 -27.31 8.24 -2.08
CA ARG A 405 -27.60 7.42 -3.26
C ARG A 405 -26.60 6.27 -3.40
N GLN A 406 -25.31 6.54 -3.20
CA GLN A 406 -24.27 5.51 -3.24
C GLN A 406 -24.49 4.43 -2.18
N LYS A 407 -24.79 4.81 -0.93
CA LYS A 407 -25.10 3.84 0.14
C LYS A 407 -26.32 2.98 -0.19
N ILE A 408 -27.37 3.57 -0.78
CA ILE A 408 -28.56 2.84 -1.23
C ILE A 408 -28.18 1.83 -2.32
N SER A 409 -27.43 2.26 -3.34
CA SER A 409 -26.98 1.35 -4.41
C SER A 409 -26.04 0.26 -3.89
N GLU A 410 -25.21 0.53 -2.89
CA GLU A 410 -24.37 -0.49 -2.25
C GLU A 410 -25.23 -1.53 -1.52
N LEU A 411 -26.32 -1.13 -0.85
CA LEU A 411 -27.26 -2.05 -0.22
C LEU A 411 -28.02 -2.88 -1.25
N GLU A 412 -28.55 -2.28 -2.31
CA GLU A 412 -29.24 -2.99 -3.40
C GLU A 412 -28.34 -4.04 -4.05
N ASN A 413 -27.08 -3.70 -4.30
CA ASN A 413 -26.11 -4.63 -4.88
C ASN A 413 -25.63 -5.71 -3.90
N SER A 414 -25.62 -5.42 -2.59
CA SER A 414 -25.33 -6.42 -1.55
C SER A 414 -26.49 -7.43 -1.37
N GLY A 415 -27.74 -6.96 -1.57
CA GLY A 415 -28.97 -7.74 -1.42
C GLY A 415 -29.13 -8.88 -2.44
N ASN A 416 -28.41 -8.84 -3.56
CA ASN A 416 -28.40 -9.93 -4.54
C ASN A 416 -27.74 -11.24 -4.04
N LYS A 417 -27.26 -11.29 -2.78
CA LYS A 417 -26.75 -12.52 -2.14
C LYS A 417 -27.64 -13.06 -1.02
N THR A 418 -28.53 -12.26 -0.44
CA THR A 418 -29.52 -12.71 0.55
C THR A 418 -30.83 -12.96 -0.16
N LYS A 419 -31.32 -14.21 -0.18
CA LYS A 419 -32.53 -14.66 -0.91
C LYS A 419 -33.86 -14.01 -0.49
N GLN A 420 -33.86 -12.93 0.29
CA GLN A 420 -35.06 -12.17 0.58
C GLN A 420 -35.03 -10.83 -0.17
N PRO A 421 -35.94 -10.61 -1.15
CA PRO A 421 -36.03 -9.34 -1.83
C PRO A 421 -36.41 -8.25 -0.82
N PHE A 422 -35.68 -7.13 -0.85
CA PHE A 422 -36.06 -5.92 -0.15
C PHE A 422 -37.29 -5.31 -0.85
N THR A 423 -38.47 -5.50 -0.29
CA THR A 423 -39.68 -4.82 -0.78
C THR A 423 -39.82 -3.49 -0.06
N ILE A 424 -39.27 -2.43 -0.63
CA ILE A 424 -39.53 -1.06 -0.15
C ILE A 424 -40.92 -0.64 -0.67
N ASN A 425 -41.94 -0.76 0.17
CA ASN A 425 -43.24 -0.16 -0.11
C ASN A 425 -43.13 1.36 0.09
N TYR A 426 -42.94 2.10 -1.00
CA TYR A 426 -42.93 3.56 -0.99
C TYR A 426 -44.34 4.09 -0.71
N PHE A 427 -44.53 4.70 0.47
CA PHE A 427 -45.65 5.62 0.70
C PHE A 427 -45.36 6.94 -0.01
N SER A 428 -45.92 7.10 -1.21
CA SER A 428 -45.94 8.36 -1.95
C SER A 428 -46.74 9.42 -1.17
N SER A 429 -46.03 10.30 -0.46
CA SER A 429 -46.60 11.54 0.10
C SER A 429 -45.54 12.66 0.14
N SER A 430 -44.93 12.96 -1.01
CA SER A 430 -44.37 14.29 -1.35
C SER A 430 -43.73 14.22 -2.75
N GLY A 431 -44.39 14.86 -3.71
CA GLY A 431 -44.17 14.66 -5.15
C GLY A 431 -42.96 15.35 -5.78
N ASP A 432 -41.93 15.76 -5.04
CA ASP A 432 -40.90 16.67 -5.59
C ASP A 432 -39.46 16.10 -5.61
N TRP A 433 -39.24 14.84 -5.22
CA TRP A 433 -37.88 14.26 -5.14
C TRP A 433 -37.48 13.33 -6.30
N TRP A 434 -38.39 13.03 -7.22
CA TRP A 434 -38.19 12.00 -8.27
C TRP A 434 -38.54 12.48 -9.68
N ASN A 435 -38.17 13.70 -10.06
CA ASN A 435 -38.33 14.16 -11.45
C ASN A 435 -37.00 14.66 -12.03
N SER A 436 -36.46 13.86 -12.95
CA SER A 436 -35.58 14.21 -14.10
C SER A 436 -34.54 13.09 -14.34
N ASP A 437 -34.91 12.20 -15.27
CA ASP A 437 -34.06 11.61 -16.31
C ASP A 437 -33.37 10.25 -16.20
N TYR A 438 -33.56 9.44 -15.14
CA TYR A 438 -33.15 8.02 -15.21
C TYR A 438 -34.12 7.06 -14.51
N CYS A 439 -35.25 6.77 -15.18
CA CYS A 439 -36.14 5.64 -14.87
C CYS A 439 -36.13 4.65 -16.03
N TRP A 440 -35.29 3.62 -15.94
CA TRP A 440 -35.49 2.35 -16.65
C TRP A 440 -34.99 1.21 -15.77
N LEU A 441 -35.92 0.48 -15.13
CA LEU A 441 -35.83 -0.96 -14.92
C LEU A 441 -37.17 -1.48 -14.39
N THR A 442 -38.00 -1.91 -15.34
CA THR A 442 -39.18 -2.75 -15.12
C THR A 442 -38.75 -4.18 -14.79
N ALA A 443 -39.48 -4.78 -13.84
CA ALA A 443 -39.31 -6.15 -13.37
C ALA A 443 -39.68 -7.22 -14.43
N TYR A 444 -39.01 -8.37 -14.33
CA TYR A 444 -39.56 -9.69 -14.61
C TYR A 444 -39.20 -10.64 -13.47
#